data_AF-A0A449BVE2-F1
#
_entry.id   AF-A0A449BVE2-F1
#
_cell.length_a   1.000
_cell.length_b   1.000
_cell.length_c   1.000
_cell.angle_alpha   90.00
_cell.angle_beta   90.00
_cell.angle_gamma   90.00
#
_symmetry.space_group_name_H-M   'P 1'
#
loop_
_entity.id
_entity.type
_entity.pdbx_description
1 polymer ?
#
loop_
_entity_poly.entity_id
_entity_poly.type
_entity_poly.pdbx_seq_one_letter_code
_entity_poly.pdbx_strand_id
1 'polypeptide(L)'
;MNNFMVESIALLVVGVGYGVIHYYLNAKKNNVTNLFKEENICIVVAHPDDEVMFFLPTLKLLFNNKDKTEIFILSLSNGNYYGIGKIREKEFIKVWSYLGGHPDNYKIMDDPNLQDGWDSWNEQYISKVISKFCSKRNIKKVLTFDDYGVSGHPNHISVYKGAQILAKSKTIQLFSLCSTNLIQKYLGILSLPFIFHKRYHHIYVKTVCVCVCTCLSLYVP
;
A
#
# COMPACT_ATOMS: atom_id res chain seq x y z
N MET A 1 17.91 -13.47 -46.02
CA MET A 1 17.25 -14.03 -44.82
C MET A 1 15.77 -14.14 -45.15
N ASN A 2 15.18 -15.34 -45.20
CA ASN A 2 13.76 -15.48 -45.59
C ASN A 2 12.85 -14.90 -44.51
N ASN A 3 11.76 -14.21 -44.89
CA ASN A 3 10.81 -13.57 -43.96
C ASN A 3 10.35 -14.52 -42.84
N PHE A 4 10.12 -15.79 -43.17
CA PHE A 4 9.77 -16.83 -42.21
C PHE A 4 10.80 -17.04 -41.09
N MET A 5 12.10 -16.94 -41.42
CA MET A 5 13.17 -17.06 -40.42
C MET A 5 13.24 -15.82 -39.53
N VAL A 6 12.98 -14.63 -40.07
CA VAL A 6 12.91 -13.38 -39.30
C VAL A 6 11.73 -13.42 -38.33
N GLU A 7 10.56 -13.84 -38.78
CA GLU A 7 9.36 -13.99 -37.94
C GLU A 7 9.55 -15.01 -36.82
N SER A 8 10.15 -16.16 -37.14
CA SER A 8 10.44 -17.21 -36.14
C SER A 8 11.41 -16.75 -35.06
N ILE A 9 12.47 -16.03 -35.44
CA ILE A 9 13.43 -15.45 -34.49
C ILE A 9 12.76 -14.36 -33.65
N ALA A 10 11.93 -13.50 -34.25
CA ALA A 10 11.21 -12.46 -33.53
C ALA A 10 10.27 -13.05 -32.46
N LEU A 11 9.50 -14.08 -32.80
CA LEU A 11 8.62 -14.78 -31.85
C LEU A 11 9.40 -15.41 -30.70
N LEU A 12 10.55 -16.03 -30.99
CA LEU A 12 11.43 -16.60 -29.96
C LEU A 12 11.94 -15.52 -29.00
N VAL A 13 12.44 -14.39 -29.54
CA VAL A 13 12.95 -13.27 -28.73
C VAL A 13 11.85 -12.69 -27.83
N VAL A 14 10.64 -12.50 -28.36
CA VAL A 14 9.48 -12.04 -27.58
C VAL A 14 9.12 -13.04 -26.49
N GLY A 15 9.08 -14.35 -26.81
CA GLY A 15 8.77 -15.40 -25.86
C GLY A 15 9.79 -15.51 -24.72
N VAL A 16 11.09 -15.47 -25.04
CA VAL A 16 12.16 -15.46 -24.05
C VAL A 16 12.10 -14.19 -23.20
N GLY A 17 11.91 -13.02 -23.82
CA GLY A 17 11.75 -11.75 -23.12
C GLY A 17 10.58 -11.77 -22.14
N TYR A 18 9.43 -12.28 -22.56
CA TYR A 18 8.26 -12.48 -21.70
C TYR A 18 8.57 -13.42 -20.53
N GLY A 19 9.21 -14.56 -20.79
CA GLY A 19 9.61 -15.52 -19.75
C GLY A 19 10.53 -14.93 -18.70
N VAL A 20 11.55 -14.16 -19.11
CA VAL A 20 12.49 -13.48 -18.21
C VAL A 20 11.78 -12.42 -17.37
N ILE A 21 10.91 -11.61 -17.98
CA ILE A 21 10.12 -10.60 -17.25
C ILE A 21 9.22 -11.28 -16.23
N HIS A 22 8.49 -12.32 -16.62
CA HIS A 22 7.58 -13.04 -15.73
C HIS A 22 8.32 -13.73 -14.57
N TYR A 23 9.47 -14.34 -14.83
CA TYR A 23 10.35 -14.89 -13.80
C TYR A 23 10.80 -13.81 -12.81
N TYR A 24 11.27 -12.68 -13.30
CA TYR A 24 11.70 -11.56 -12.45
C TYR A 24 10.56 -11.01 -11.59
N LEU A 25 9.37 -10.82 -12.17
CA LEU A 25 8.19 -10.35 -11.46
C LEU A 25 7.76 -11.35 -10.38
N ASN A 26 7.77 -12.65 -10.67
CA ASN A 26 7.45 -13.69 -9.68
C ASN A 26 8.48 -13.77 -8.57
N ALA A 27 9.78 -13.68 -8.87
CA ALA A 27 10.82 -13.62 -7.85
C ALA A 27 10.63 -12.41 -6.94
N LYS A 28 10.32 -11.23 -7.50
CA LYS A 28 10.02 -10.03 -6.71
C LYS A 28 8.77 -10.19 -5.86
N LYS A 29 7.69 -10.74 -6.42
CA LYS A 29 6.45 -11.04 -5.68
C LYS A 29 6.74 -11.96 -4.49
N ASN A 30 7.48 -13.05 -4.72
CA ASN A 30 7.85 -14.01 -3.68
C ASN A 30 8.70 -13.38 -2.57
N ASN A 31 9.62 -12.48 -2.91
CA ASN A 31 10.40 -11.75 -1.91
C ASN A 31 9.51 -10.86 -1.04
N VAL A 32 8.53 -10.17 -1.63
CA VAL A 32 7.58 -9.32 -0.89
C VAL A 32 6.64 -10.17 -0.04
N THR A 33 6.11 -11.29 -0.55
CA THR A 33 5.25 -12.16 0.25
C THR A 33 6.01 -12.80 1.41
N ASN A 34 7.25 -13.24 1.19
CA ASN A 34 8.11 -13.76 2.26
C ASN A 34 8.39 -12.71 3.34
N LEU A 35 8.58 -11.45 2.94
CA LEU A 35 8.74 -10.33 3.88
C LEU A 35 7.52 -10.13 4.79
N PHE A 36 6.32 -10.46 4.31
CA PHE A 36 5.06 -10.33 5.03
C PHE A 36 4.50 -11.63 5.59
N LYS A 37 5.22 -12.75 5.41
CA LYS A 37 4.73 -14.08 5.79
C LYS A 37 4.50 -14.20 7.29
N GLU A 38 5.52 -13.86 8.08
CA GLU A 38 5.47 -13.95 9.54
C GLU A 38 4.92 -12.66 10.17
N GLU A 39 4.43 -12.77 11.42
CA GLU A 39 3.93 -11.66 12.27
C GLU A 39 2.65 -10.99 11.80
N ASN A 40 1.93 -10.37 12.75
CA ASN A 40 0.74 -9.60 12.45
C ASN A 40 1.09 -8.27 11.76
N ILE A 41 0.33 -7.95 10.72
CA ILE A 41 0.53 -6.76 9.88
C ILE A 41 -0.68 -5.84 10.03
N CYS A 42 -0.43 -4.55 10.21
CA CYS A 42 -1.46 -3.53 10.19
C CYS A 42 -1.22 -2.53 9.06
N ILE A 43 -2.27 -2.27 8.29
CA ILE A 43 -2.31 -1.16 7.35
C ILE A 43 -2.95 0.02 8.07
N VAL A 44 -2.27 1.15 8.11
CA VAL A 44 -2.76 2.38 8.76
C VAL A 44 -3.05 3.41 7.68
N VAL A 45 -4.32 3.81 7.60
CA VAL A 45 -4.84 4.79 6.65
C VAL A 45 -5.41 6.00 7.39
N ALA A 46 -5.56 7.13 6.70
CA ALA A 46 -6.11 8.33 7.32
C ALA A 46 -7.65 8.28 7.30
N HIS A 47 -8.22 7.84 6.20
CA HIS A 47 -9.66 7.90 5.93
C HIS A 47 -10.19 6.58 5.38
N PRO A 48 -11.52 6.36 5.41
CA PRO A 48 -12.14 5.24 4.73
C PRO A 48 -12.32 5.54 3.22
N ASP A 49 -11.59 4.83 2.38
CA ASP A 49 -11.44 4.87 0.90
C ASP A 49 -9.96 4.68 0.50
N ASP A 50 -9.05 5.23 1.30
CA ASP A 50 -7.59 5.09 1.18
C ASP A 50 -7.16 3.63 1.01
N GLU A 51 -7.81 2.71 1.73
CA GLU A 51 -7.50 1.28 1.68
C GLU A 51 -7.68 0.70 0.28
N VAL A 52 -8.69 1.17 -0.45
CA VAL A 52 -8.95 0.73 -1.81
C VAL A 52 -8.14 1.55 -2.80
N MET A 53 -8.10 2.87 -2.60
CA MET A 53 -7.49 3.81 -3.53
C MET A 53 -5.97 3.63 -3.62
N PHE A 54 -5.30 3.36 -2.50
CA PHE A 54 -3.84 3.28 -2.43
C PHE A 54 -3.31 1.90 -2.03
N PHE A 55 -4.09 1.12 -1.27
CA PHE A 55 -3.61 -0.15 -0.72
C PHE A 55 -4.26 -1.40 -1.30
N LEU A 56 -5.22 -1.31 -2.24
CA LEU A 56 -5.92 -2.49 -2.78
C LEU A 56 -4.96 -3.55 -3.37
N PRO A 57 -3.96 -3.20 -4.20
CA PRO A 57 -3.01 -4.18 -4.69
C PRO A 57 -2.24 -4.89 -3.56
N THR A 58 -1.88 -4.15 -2.51
CA THR A 58 -1.18 -4.68 -1.34
C THR A 58 -2.08 -5.58 -0.50
N LEU A 59 -3.32 -5.15 -0.25
CA LEU A 59 -4.34 -5.93 0.44
C LEU A 59 -4.59 -7.26 -0.28
N LYS A 60 -4.80 -7.23 -1.61
CA LYS A 60 -4.94 -8.46 -2.40
C LYS A 60 -3.72 -9.38 -2.30
N LEU A 61 -2.51 -8.81 -2.31
CA LEU A 61 -1.30 -9.60 -2.13
C LEU A 61 -1.27 -10.28 -0.76
N LEU A 62 -1.60 -9.55 0.31
CA LEU A 62 -1.64 -10.10 1.67
C LEU A 62 -2.73 -11.15 1.82
N PHE A 63 -3.98 -10.84 1.42
CA PHE A 63 -5.12 -11.76 1.52
C PHE A 63 -4.93 -13.07 0.75
N ASN A 64 -4.14 -13.06 -0.33
CA ASN A 64 -3.86 -14.25 -1.12
C ASN A 64 -2.69 -15.09 -0.57
N ASN A 65 -1.85 -14.56 0.32
CA ASN A 65 -0.59 -15.19 0.71
C ASN A 65 -0.35 -15.27 2.23
N LYS A 66 -1.27 -14.74 3.05
CA LYS A 66 -1.19 -14.71 4.52
C LYS A 66 -2.55 -15.07 5.13
N ASP A 67 -2.53 -15.61 6.34
CA ASP A 67 -3.74 -15.83 7.12
C ASP A 67 -4.47 -14.51 7.37
N LYS A 68 -5.78 -14.50 7.07
CA LYS A 68 -6.67 -13.35 7.18
C LYS A 68 -6.79 -12.84 8.63
N THR A 69 -6.59 -13.72 9.61
CA THR A 69 -6.59 -13.40 11.04
C THR A 69 -5.36 -12.59 11.48
N GLU A 70 -4.31 -12.54 10.66
CA GLU A 70 -3.07 -11.83 10.94
C GLU A 70 -2.96 -10.48 10.20
N ILE A 71 -3.99 -10.15 9.40
CA ILE A 71 -4.07 -8.89 8.64
C ILE A 71 -5.04 -7.96 9.34
N PHE A 72 -4.57 -6.76 9.66
CA PHE A 72 -5.32 -5.73 10.36
C PHE A 72 -5.35 -4.44 9.55
N ILE A 73 -6.40 -3.64 9.75
CA ILE A 73 -6.49 -2.30 9.18
C ILE A 73 -7.02 -1.29 10.20
N LEU A 74 -6.39 -0.12 10.23
CA LEU A 74 -6.76 0.98 11.12
C LEU A 74 -6.96 2.25 10.29
N SER A 75 -8.18 2.78 10.29
CA SER A 75 -8.47 4.11 9.76
C SER A 75 -8.51 5.10 10.94
N LEU A 76 -7.66 6.12 10.88
CA LEU A 76 -7.46 7.08 11.98
C LEU A 76 -8.57 8.14 12.09
N SER A 77 -9.43 8.23 11.08
CA SER A 77 -10.66 9.02 11.08
C SER A 77 -11.78 8.24 10.37
N ASN A 78 -13.01 8.72 10.47
CA ASN A 78 -14.14 8.19 9.69
C ASN A 78 -14.37 8.96 8.39
N GLY A 79 -13.46 9.87 8.01
CA GLY A 79 -13.57 10.62 6.76
C GLY A 79 -14.76 11.59 6.71
N ASN A 80 -15.14 12.15 7.87
CA ASN A 80 -16.37 12.95 8.01
C ASN A 80 -16.25 14.40 7.50
N TYR A 81 -15.30 14.73 6.62
CA TYR A 81 -15.10 16.10 6.15
C TYR A 81 -16.37 16.72 5.53
N TYR A 82 -17.13 15.92 4.78
CA TYR A 82 -18.41 16.35 4.17
C TYR A 82 -19.66 15.98 5.00
N GLY A 83 -19.51 15.59 6.27
CA GLY A 83 -20.64 15.17 7.11
C GLY A 83 -21.21 13.78 6.80
N ILE A 84 -20.50 12.96 6.01
CA ILE A 84 -20.93 11.63 5.56
C ILE A 84 -20.15 10.48 6.19
N GLY A 85 -19.43 10.71 7.29
CA GLY A 85 -18.53 9.72 7.90
C GLY A 85 -19.22 8.40 8.26
N LYS A 86 -20.47 8.45 8.73
CA LYS A 86 -21.27 7.23 9.03
C LYS A 86 -21.62 6.41 7.79
N ILE A 87 -21.67 7.04 6.61
CA ILE A 87 -21.85 6.32 5.34
C ILE A 87 -20.52 5.67 4.95
N ARG A 88 -19.41 6.42 5.00
CA ARG A 88 -18.05 5.91 4.71
C ARG A 88 -17.64 4.77 5.63
N GLU A 89 -18.01 4.82 6.91
CA GLU A 89 -17.83 3.70 7.85
C GLU A 89 -18.49 2.41 7.33
N LYS A 90 -19.74 2.49 6.85
CA LYS A 90 -20.47 1.34 6.31
C LYS A 90 -19.85 0.83 5.01
N GLU A 91 -19.39 1.74 4.16
CA GLU A 91 -18.72 1.40 2.90
C GLU A 91 -17.41 0.65 3.16
N PHE A 92 -16.58 1.17 4.06
CA PHE A 92 -15.35 0.53 4.49
C PHE A 92 -15.58 -0.88 5.02
N ILE A 93 -16.58 -1.07 5.89
CA ILE A 93 -16.91 -2.39 6.45
C ILE A 93 -17.32 -3.37 5.34
N LYS A 94 -18.14 -2.91 4.39
CA LYS A 94 -18.55 -3.74 3.24
C LYS A 94 -17.34 -4.14 2.39
N VAL A 95 -16.44 -3.21 2.10
CA VAL A 95 -15.23 -3.49 1.33
C VAL A 95 -14.30 -4.45 2.08
N TRP A 96 -14.06 -4.21 3.36
CA TRP A 96 -13.24 -5.09 4.20
C TRP A 96 -13.79 -6.52 4.21
N SER A 97 -15.11 -6.67 4.39
CA SER A 97 -15.78 -7.96 4.30
C SER A 97 -15.66 -8.59 2.91
N TYR A 98 -15.81 -7.80 1.84
CA TYR A 98 -15.71 -8.28 0.45
C TYR A 98 -14.31 -8.80 0.11
N LEU A 99 -13.26 -8.16 0.63
CA LEU A 99 -11.88 -8.62 0.48
C LEU A 99 -11.55 -9.86 1.32
N GLY A 100 -12.47 -10.29 2.19
CA GLY A 100 -12.29 -11.44 3.09
C GLY A 100 -11.57 -11.09 4.39
N GLY A 101 -11.60 -9.82 4.80
CA GLY A 101 -11.07 -9.36 6.07
C GLY A 101 -11.79 -9.95 7.27
N HIS A 102 -11.04 -10.28 8.33
CA HIS A 102 -11.62 -10.79 9.57
C HIS A 102 -12.42 -9.67 10.28
N PRO A 103 -13.65 -9.94 10.79
CA PRO A 103 -14.54 -8.91 11.32
C PRO A 103 -13.97 -8.14 12.53
N ASP A 104 -13.09 -8.75 13.31
CA ASP A 104 -12.47 -8.10 14.49
C ASP A 104 -11.16 -7.36 14.19
N ASN A 105 -10.68 -7.45 12.94
CA ASN A 105 -9.35 -6.98 12.55
C ASN A 105 -9.34 -5.59 11.91
N TYR A 106 -10.46 -4.89 11.89
CA TYR A 106 -10.50 -3.50 11.48
C TYR A 106 -10.86 -2.58 12.65
N LYS A 107 -10.46 -1.31 12.54
CA LYS A 107 -10.98 -0.24 13.39
C LYS A 107 -11.04 1.05 12.59
N ILE A 108 -12.19 1.70 12.65
CA ILE A 108 -12.39 3.06 12.16
C ILE A 108 -12.53 3.94 13.40
N MET A 109 -11.79 5.04 13.44
CA MET A 109 -11.81 5.98 14.54
C MET A 109 -12.73 7.16 14.24
N ASP A 110 -13.37 7.68 15.27
CA ASP A 110 -14.15 8.91 15.25
C ASP A 110 -13.64 9.73 16.43
N ASP A 111 -12.47 10.35 16.24
CA ASP A 111 -11.69 11.00 17.29
C ASP A 111 -11.64 12.51 17.02
N PRO A 112 -12.08 13.36 17.96
CA PRO A 112 -12.07 14.81 17.79
C PRO A 112 -10.68 15.41 17.46
N ASN A 113 -9.59 14.72 17.81
CA ASN A 113 -8.22 15.17 17.54
C ASN A 113 -7.70 14.74 16.15
N LEU A 114 -8.42 13.87 15.45
CA LEU A 114 -8.05 13.29 14.16
C LEU A 114 -9.21 13.41 13.16
N GLN A 115 -9.84 14.59 13.12
CA GLN A 115 -10.92 14.86 12.17
C GLN A 115 -10.36 15.05 10.77
N ASP A 116 -11.10 14.54 9.78
CA ASP A 116 -10.76 14.70 8.36
C ASP A 116 -10.77 16.18 7.96
N GLY A 117 -9.80 16.59 7.13
CA GLY A 117 -9.60 17.97 6.73
C GLY A 117 -8.18 18.25 6.24
N TRP A 118 -7.89 19.55 6.07
CA TRP A 118 -6.60 20.05 5.58
C TRP A 118 -5.65 20.51 6.69
N ASP A 119 -6.03 20.31 7.95
CA ASP A 119 -5.17 20.58 9.08
C ASP A 119 -4.22 19.41 9.32
N SER A 120 -3.01 19.71 9.80
CA SER A 120 -2.07 18.65 10.19
C SER A 120 -2.49 18.04 11.53
N TRP A 121 -2.39 16.72 11.65
CA TRP A 121 -2.66 16.02 12.90
C TRP A 121 -1.41 15.95 13.79
N ASN A 122 -1.64 15.80 15.09
CA ASN A 122 -0.55 15.66 16.05
C ASN A 122 0.15 14.28 15.90
N GLU A 123 1.39 14.30 15.43
CA GLU A 123 2.19 13.11 15.11
C GLU A 123 2.46 12.22 16.34
N GLN A 124 2.67 12.82 17.52
CA GLN A 124 2.87 12.09 18.78
C GLN A 124 1.59 11.41 19.24
N TYR A 125 0.43 12.04 19.05
CA TYR A 125 -0.87 11.46 19.35
C TYR A 125 -1.13 10.25 18.44
N ILE A 126 -0.91 10.40 17.13
CA ILE A 126 -0.99 9.30 16.17
C ILE A 126 -0.08 8.15 16.59
N SER A 127 1.18 8.43 16.94
CA SER A 127 2.14 7.42 17.39
C SER A 127 1.60 6.62 18.59
N LYS A 128 1.01 7.29 19.58
CA LYS A 128 0.36 6.65 20.74
C LYS A 128 -0.83 5.78 20.34
N VAL A 129 -1.68 6.29 19.45
CA VAL A 129 -2.87 5.58 18.94
C VAL A 129 -2.45 4.29 18.21
N ILE A 130 -1.52 4.40 17.25
CA ILE A 130 -0.99 3.25 16.51
C ILE A 130 -0.31 2.27 17.47
N SER A 131 0.52 2.75 18.40
CA SER A 131 1.19 1.90 19.40
C SER A 131 0.18 1.10 20.21
N LYS A 132 -0.87 1.75 20.73
CA LYS A 132 -1.92 1.07 21.52
C LYS A 132 -2.66 0.04 20.69
N PHE A 133 -2.95 0.33 19.44
CA PHE A 133 -3.60 -0.61 18.52
C PHE A 133 -2.70 -1.83 18.26
N CYS A 134 -1.41 -1.60 18.02
CA CYS A 134 -0.44 -2.64 17.71
C CYS A 134 -0.17 -3.57 18.89
N SER A 135 0.07 -3.02 20.08
CA SER A 135 0.36 -3.81 21.29
C SER A 135 -0.77 -4.78 21.63
N LYS A 136 -2.03 -4.34 21.50
CA LYS A 136 -3.21 -5.18 21.80
C LYS A 136 -3.38 -6.37 20.87
N ARG A 137 -2.82 -6.30 19.67
CA ARG A 137 -3.00 -7.29 18.60
C ARG A 137 -1.69 -7.97 18.19
N ASN A 138 -0.62 -7.78 18.98
CA ASN A 138 0.73 -8.26 18.68
C ASN A 138 1.22 -7.91 17.26
N ILE A 139 0.85 -6.74 16.74
CA ILE A 139 1.29 -6.28 15.42
C ILE A 139 2.77 -5.89 15.49
N LYS A 140 3.57 -6.43 14.56
CA LYS A 140 5.00 -6.08 14.41
C LYS A 140 5.31 -5.31 13.14
N LYS A 141 4.39 -5.30 12.18
CA LYS A 141 4.60 -4.68 10.87
C LYS A 141 3.49 -3.67 10.59
N VAL A 142 3.87 -2.43 10.32
CA VAL A 142 2.94 -1.36 9.96
C VAL A 142 3.21 -0.92 8.53
N LEU A 143 2.18 -0.88 7.70
CA LEU A 143 2.22 -0.32 6.35
C LEU A 143 1.39 0.97 6.31
N THR A 144 1.92 2.04 5.76
CA THR A 144 1.19 3.32 5.62
C THR A 144 1.72 4.16 4.44
N PHE A 145 1.31 5.42 4.34
CA PHE A 145 1.76 6.38 3.34
C PHE A 145 3.26 6.68 3.45
N ASP A 146 3.77 7.49 2.53
CA ASP A 146 5.14 7.99 2.56
C ASP A 146 5.22 9.43 3.11
N ASP A 147 6.43 9.98 3.13
CA ASP A 147 6.70 11.34 3.59
C ASP A 147 6.00 12.43 2.77
N TYR A 148 5.71 12.15 1.50
CA TYR A 148 4.92 13.03 0.64
C TYR A 148 3.40 12.92 0.87
N GLY A 149 2.92 11.88 1.55
CA GLY A 149 1.49 11.69 1.79
C GLY A 149 0.70 11.41 0.51
N VAL A 150 1.27 10.66 -0.43
CA VAL A 150 0.72 10.32 -1.75
C VAL A 150 0.54 11.51 -2.68
N SER A 151 -0.29 12.48 -2.33
CA SER A 151 -0.64 13.68 -3.10
C SER A 151 -0.37 14.98 -2.35
N GLY A 152 0.38 14.92 -1.23
CA GLY A 152 0.59 16.07 -0.35
C GLY A 152 -0.50 16.28 0.70
N HIS A 153 -1.40 15.30 0.92
CA HIS A 153 -2.48 15.46 1.88
C HIS A 153 -1.94 15.52 3.33
N PRO A 154 -2.24 16.57 4.13
CA PRO A 154 -1.68 16.77 5.47
C PRO A 154 -1.92 15.59 6.43
N ASN A 155 -3.11 15.00 6.41
CA ASN A 155 -3.42 13.83 7.24
C ASN A 155 -2.52 12.64 6.89
N HIS A 156 -2.30 12.34 5.61
CA HIS A 156 -1.44 11.23 5.17
C HIS A 156 0.01 11.41 5.62
N ILE A 157 0.52 12.64 5.48
CA ILE A 157 1.86 13.02 5.95
C ILE A 157 1.94 12.83 7.48
N SER A 158 0.91 13.27 8.20
CA SER A 158 0.85 13.14 9.67
C SER A 158 0.82 11.66 10.10
N VAL A 159 0.10 10.80 9.37
CA VAL A 159 0.10 9.34 9.61
C VAL A 159 1.51 8.77 9.44
N TYR A 160 2.17 9.08 8.32
CA TYR A 160 3.54 8.61 8.05
C TYR A 160 4.50 9.02 9.18
N LYS A 161 4.49 10.30 9.56
CA LYS A 161 5.37 10.81 10.61
C LYS A 161 5.07 10.20 11.98
N GLY A 162 3.80 10.04 12.35
CA GLY A 162 3.40 9.37 13.59
C GLY A 162 3.84 7.90 13.64
N ALA A 163 3.72 7.18 12.52
CA ALA A 163 4.23 5.83 12.38
C ALA A 163 5.78 5.78 12.43
N GLN A 164 6.46 6.77 11.88
CA GLN A 164 7.91 6.89 11.94
C GLN A 164 8.42 7.10 13.37
N ILE A 165 7.72 7.90 14.18
CA ILE A 165 8.02 8.06 15.61
C ILE A 165 7.93 6.69 16.31
N LEU A 166 6.91 5.90 16.00
CA LEU A 166 6.73 4.57 16.58
C LEU A 166 7.86 3.61 16.17
N ALA A 167 8.26 3.62 14.89
CA ALA A 167 9.33 2.78 14.37
C ALA A 167 10.70 3.04 15.01
N LYS A 168 10.96 4.26 15.50
CA LYS A 168 12.21 4.61 16.22
C LYS A 168 12.40 3.79 17.50
N SER A 169 11.31 3.30 18.11
CA SER A 169 11.37 2.41 19.28
C SER A 169 11.87 0.98 18.95
N LYS A 170 12.05 0.65 17.66
CA LYS A 170 12.51 -0.65 17.13
C LYS A 170 11.60 -1.86 17.44
N THR A 171 10.41 -1.66 18.01
CA THR A 171 9.45 -2.75 18.25
C THR A 171 8.59 -3.07 17.02
N ILE A 172 8.49 -2.13 16.09
CA ILE A 172 7.66 -2.22 14.88
C ILE A 172 8.51 -1.93 13.64
N GLN A 173 8.35 -2.78 12.64
CA GLN A 173 8.88 -2.58 11.30
C GLN A 173 7.89 -1.73 10.49
N LEU A 174 8.36 -0.59 10.02
CA LEU A 174 7.56 0.33 9.21
C LEU A 174 7.85 0.11 7.71
N PHE A 175 6.76 -0.01 6.97
CA PHE A 175 6.71 -0.04 5.52
C PHE A 175 5.92 1.18 5.07
N SER A 176 6.39 1.85 4.02
CA SER A 176 5.70 2.98 3.43
C SER A 176 5.44 2.72 1.95
N LEU A 177 4.43 3.40 1.42
CA LEU A 177 4.31 3.60 -0.02
C LEU A 177 5.55 4.34 -0.56
N CYS A 178 5.63 4.44 -1.88
CA CYS A 178 6.48 5.41 -2.56
C CYS A 178 5.62 6.18 -3.55
N SER A 179 5.48 7.48 -3.33
CA SER A 179 4.77 8.37 -4.24
C SER A 179 5.49 8.45 -5.58
N THR A 180 4.71 8.32 -6.65
CA THR A 180 5.13 8.58 -8.01
C THR A 180 4.78 10.01 -8.40
N ASN A 181 5.46 10.56 -9.42
CA ASN A 181 5.17 11.91 -9.90
C ASN A 181 3.70 12.00 -10.34
N LEU A 182 3.01 13.10 -10.05
CA LEU A 182 1.59 13.31 -10.40
C LEU A 182 1.31 13.00 -11.88
N ILE A 183 2.22 13.39 -12.77
CA ILE A 183 2.17 13.13 -14.21
C ILE A 183 2.01 11.62 -14.51
N GLN A 184 2.72 10.74 -13.78
CA GLN A 184 2.63 9.30 -13.97
C GLN A 184 1.31 8.70 -13.46
N LYS A 185 0.64 9.37 -12.49
CA LYS A 185 -0.65 8.91 -11.95
C LYS A 185 -1.80 9.12 -12.92
N TYR A 186 -1.73 10.18 -13.76
CA TYR A 186 -2.82 10.58 -14.65
C TYR A 186 -2.56 10.30 -16.14
N LEU A 187 -1.33 9.97 -16.54
CA LEU A 187 -1.01 9.66 -17.95
C LEU A 187 -1.38 8.24 -18.41
N GLY A 188 -1.81 7.34 -17.51
CA GLY A 188 -2.17 5.98 -17.87
C GLY A 188 -1.06 5.27 -18.63
N ILE A 189 -1.37 4.69 -19.81
CA ILE A 189 -0.39 3.96 -20.63
C ILE A 189 0.77 4.83 -21.15
N LEU A 190 0.56 6.15 -21.25
CA LEU A 190 1.59 7.10 -21.68
C LEU A 190 2.68 7.31 -20.62
N SER A 191 2.50 6.77 -19.40
CA SER A 191 3.53 6.78 -18.36
C SER A 191 4.65 5.75 -18.59
N LEU A 192 4.45 4.76 -19.49
CA LEU A 192 5.40 3.67 -19.75
C LEU A 192 6.85 4.13 -19.97
N PRO A 193 7.17 5.16 -20.78
CA PRO A 193 8.55 5.61 -20.98
C PRO A 193 9.22 6.12 -19.69
N PHE A 194 8.44 6.76 -18.81
CA PHE A 194 8.95 7.32 -17.57
C PHE A 194 9.17 6.27 -16.46
N ILE A 195 8.48 5.12 -16.55
CA ILE A 195 8.65 3.99 -15.64
C ILE A 195 10.01 3.33 -15.86
N PHE A 196 10.46 3.18 -17.11
CA PHE A 196 11.75 2.57 -17.43
C PHE A 196 12.95 3.45 -17.03
N HIS A 197 12.79 4.78 -17.05
CA HIS A 197 13.87 5.71 -16.74
C HIS A 197 14.22 5.80 -15.23
N LYS A 198 13.24 5.60 -14.33
CA LYS A 198 13.44 5.77 -12.87
C LYS A 198 14.18 4.62 -12.17
N ARG A 199 14.56 3.55 -12.88
CA ARG A 199 15.08 2.31 -12.27
C ARG A 199 16.55 2.38 -11.79
N TYR A 200 17.22 3.53 -11.90
CA TYR A 200 18.64 3.68 -11.52
C TYR A 200 18.94 4.42 -10.22
N HIS A 201 17.95 5.08 -9.61
CA HIS A 201 18.17 5.76 -8.34
C HIS A 201 17.11 5.34 -7.32
N HIS A 202 17.57 4.70 -6.25
CA HIS A 202 17.06 4.67 -4.88
C HIS A 202 17.20 3.27 -4.27
N ILE A 203 18.38 3.08 -3.70
CA ILE A 203 18.76 1.99 -2.81
C ILE A 203 19.08 2.64 -1.44
N TYR A 204 18.50 2.06 -0.38
CA TYR A 204 18.71 2.22 1.06
C TYR A 204 18.28 3.50 1.80
N VAL A 205 17.14 3.40 2.49
CA VAL A 205 17.03 3.67 3.94
C VAL A 205 16.28 2.49 4.55
N LYS A 206 16.45 2.22 5.86
CA LYS A 206 15.86 1.13 6.68
C LYS A 206 14.30 1.04 6.73
N THR A 207 13.63 1.56 5.71
CA THR A 207 12.19 1.43 5.44
C THR A 207 12.10 0.64 4.12
N VAL A 208 11.59 -0.59 4.14
CA VAL A 208 11.34 -1.27 2.87
C VAL A 208 10.17 -0.56 2.22
N CYS A 209 10.46 0.24 1.19
CA CYS A 209 9.40 0.81 0.38
C CYS A 209 8.72 -0.31 -0.41
N VAL A 210 7.43 -0.50 -0.18
CA VAL A 210 6.63 -1.45 -0.94
C VAL A 210 5.97 -0.70 -2.07
N CYS A 211 6.68 -0.58 -3.19
CA CYS A 211 6.08 -0.06 -4.41
C CYS A 211 5.20 -1.17 -5.02
N VAL A 212 3.92 -1.23 -4.63
CA VAL A 212 2.91 -2.09 -5.27
C VAL A 212 2.23 -1.37 -6.45
N CYS A 213 2.71 -0.18 -6.82
CA CYS A 213 2.43 0.43 -8.12
C CYS A 213 3.18 -0.30 -9.25
N THR A 214 2.80 -1.56 -9.49
CA THR A 214 2.74 -2.09 -10.84
C THR A 214 1.27 -2.28 -11.14
N CYS A 215 0.66 -1.20 -11.65
CA CYS A 215 -0.51 -1.28 -12.48
C CYS A 215 -0.12 -2.09 -13.73
N LEU A 216 -0.12 -3.43 -13.61
CA LEU A 216 -0.35 -4.26 -14.77
C LEU A 216 -1.87 -4.28 -14.93
N SER A 217 -2.30 -3.61 -15.99
CA SER A 217 -3.47 -4.04 -16.76
C SER A 217 -3.50 -5.57 -16.79
N LEU A 218 -4.37 -6.16 -15.98
CA LEU A 218 -4.86 -7.52 -16.21
C LEU A 218 -6.27 -7.35 -16.77
N TYR A 219 -6.27 -7.04 -18.06
CA TYR A 219 -7.31 -7.47 -18.96
C TYR A 219 -7.34 -9.00 -18.97
N VAL A 220 -8.43 -9.61 -18.52
CA VAL A 220 -8.82 -10.98 -18.89
C VAL A 220 -10.33 -11.16 -18.61
N PRO A 221 -11.10 -11.77 -19.53
CA PRO A 221 -11.52 -11.30 -20.85
C PRO A 221 -12.76 -10.40 -20.82
#